data_AF-A0A2T4IB72-F1
#
_entry.id   AF-A0A2T4IB72-F1
#
_cell.length_a   1.000
_cell.length_b   1.000
_cell.length_c   1.000
_cell.angle_alpha   90.00
_cell.angle_beta   90.00
_cell.angle_gamma   90.00
#
_symmetry.space_group_name_H-M   'P 1'
#
loop_
_entity.id
_entity.type
_entity.pdbx_description
1 polymer ?
#
loop_
_entity_poly.entity_id
_entity_poly.type
_entity_poly.pdbx_seq_one_letter_code
_entity_poly.pdbx_strand_id
1 'polypeptide(L)'
;MDQPAPGGSRSPRCRQLSAKEPSIMDNRLFRRRSVAIDFNVYDDSNGELLGRMGDLSPAGFMVYSKHALKSETLYKLRVEYLGEDGSLKSARLKAKSMWAGRDVNPELHACGFRFFDLEAPTASKAVTELLARFTVGESDHEDY
;
A
#
# COMPACT_ATOMS: atom_id res chain seq x y z
N MET A 1 -11.92 64.76 -42.71
CA MET A 1 -10.49 64.45 -42.52
C MET A 1 -10.41 63.31 -41.52
N ASP A 2 -9.62 62.31 -41.92
CA ASP A 2 -9.08 61.17 -41.17
C ASP A 2 -9.98 60.00 -40.71
N GLN A 3 -9.58 58.81 -41.17
CA GLN A 3 -10.06 57.48 -40.78
C GLN A 3 -9.30 56.99 -39.49
N PRO A 4 -9.05 55.69 -39.21
CA PRO A 4 -9.80 54.97 -38.18
C PRO A 4 -8.93 54.14 -37.20
N ALA A 5 -9.63 53.30 -36.41
CA ALA A 5 -9.24 51.97 -35.92
C ALA A 5 -8.66 51.81 -34.49
N PRO A 6 -8.88 50.62 -33.87
CA PRO A 6 -8.95 50.42 -32.43
C PRO A 6 -7.65 49.83 -31.84
N GLY A 7 -7.24 50.36 -30.69
CA GLY A 7 -6.13 49.81 -29.91
C GLY A 7 -6.59 48.61 -29.07
N GLY A 8 -6.19 47.41 -29.48
CA GLY A 8 -6.27 46.21 -28.64
C GLY A 8 -5.13 46.19 -27.61
N SER A 9 -5.38 45.57 -26.46
CA SER A 9 -4.37 44.73 -25.82
C SER A 9 -5.01 43.72 -24.88
N ARG A 10 -4.68 42.46 -25.15
CA ARG A 10 -5.07 41.25 -24.41
C ARG A 10 -4.28 41.19 -23.10
N SER A 11 -4.94 40.81 -22.00
CA SER A 11 -4.52 39.75 -21.06
C SER A 11 -5.11 39.97 -19.66
N PRO A 12 -5.86 39.02 -19.10
CA PRO A 12 -6.15 39.00 -17.67
C PRO A 12 -4.91 38.51 -16.91
N ARG A 13 -4.32 39.37 -16.06
CA ARG A 13 -3.28 38.95 -15.12
C ARG A 13 -3.92 38.23 -13.93
N CYS A 14 -3.93 36.91 -14.04
CA CYS A 14 -4.02 35.98 -12.93
C CYS A 14 -2.81 36.19 -11.98
N ARG A 15 -3.06 36.63 -10.73
CA ARG A 15 -2.23 36.52 -9.51
C ARG A 15 -3.19 36.77 -8.34
N GLN A 16 -3.24 36.04 -7.23
CA GLN A 16 -2.34 35.04 -6.67
C GLN A 16 -3.23 34.11 -5.82
N LEU A 17 -3.19 32.80 -6.08
CA LEU A 17 -3.82 31.80 -5.23
C LEU A 17 -3.06 31.73 -3.90
N SER A 18 -3.80 31.86 -2.80
CA SER A 18 -3.32 31.57 -1.45
C SER A 18 -2.89 30.10 -1.40
N ALA A 19 -1.63 29.87 -1.02
CA ALA A 19 -1.05 28.55 -0.88
C ALA A 19 -1.91 27.69 0.05
N LYS A 20 -2.50 26.63 -0.51
CA LYS A 20 -3.19 25.59 0.23
C LYS A 20 -2.12 24.71 0.85
N GLU A 21 -2.14 24.59 2.17
CA GLU A 21 -1.24 23.74 2.94
C GLU A 21 -1.22 22.33 2.32
N PRO A 22 -0.04 21.71 2.14
CA PRO A 22 0.04 20.39 1.54
C PRO A 22 -0.61 19.38 2.49
N SER A 23 -1.83 18.96 2.17
CA SER A 23 -2.45 17.80 2.79
C SER A 23 -1.53 16.61 2.60
N ILE A 24 -1.25 15.89 3.69
CA ILE A 24 -0.52 14.60 3.79
C ILE A 24 -1.20 13.45 3.00
N MET A 25 -1.98 13.78 1.98
CA MET A 25 -2.84 12.87 1.23
C MET A 25 -2.36 12.62 -0.20
N ASP A 26 -1.16 13.06 -0.55
CA ASP A 26 -0.57 12.83 -1.87
C ASP A 26 0.85 12.24 -1.73
N ASN A 27 0.94 11.10 -1.06
CA ASN A 27 2.12 10.24 -1.13
C ASN A 27 1.76 8.78 -1.41
N ARG A 28 0.54 8.53 -1.92
CA ARG A 28 0.07 7.20 -2.35
C ARG A 28 0.43 6.88 -3.80
N LEU A 29 1.07 7.83 -4.49
CA LEU A 29 1.57 7.67 -5.86
C LEU A 29 3.07 7.32 -5.90
N PHE A 30 3.71 7.10 -4.75
CA PHE A 30 5.16 6.93 -4.68
C PHE A 30 5.59 5.56 -5.18
N ARG A 31 5.91 5.54 -6.49
CA ARG A 31 6.70 4.54 -7.23
C ARG A 31 6.22 3.10 -7.08
N ARG A 32 5.69 2.58 -8.19
CA ARG A 32 5.73 1.16 -8.58
C ARG A 32 7.18 0.65 -8.61
N ARG A 33 7.84 0.55 -7.45
CA ARG A 33 9.04 -0.25 -7.26
C ARG A 33 8.54 -1.67 -7.06
N SER A 34 8.87 -2.49 -8.05
CA SER A 34 8.51 -3.89 -8.18
C SER A 34 9.08 -4.70 -7.02
N VAL A 35 8.51 -4.59 -5.82
CA VAL A 35 8.71 -5.60 -4.78
C VAL A 35 8.00 -6.84 -5.30
N ALA A 36 8.79 -7.85 -5.60
CA ALA A 36 8.33 -9.15 -6.02
C ALA A 36 7.22 -9.64 -5.06
N ILE A 37 6.08 -9.98 -5.66
CA ILE A 37 4.83 -10.28 -4.96
C ILE A 37 4.89 -11.71 -4.40
N ASP A 38 5.81 -11.95 -3.47
CA ASP A 38 6.12 -13.30 -2.92
C ASP A 38 5.33 -13.65 -1.65
N PHE A 39 4.50 -12.73 -1.16
CA PHE A 39 3.71 -12.91 0.07
C PHE A 39 2.24 -13.18 -0.27
N ASN A 40 1.81 -14.44 -0.12
CA ASN A 40 0.41 -14.82 -0.24
C ASN A 40 -0.26 -14.73 1.13
N VAL A 41 -1.41 -14.06 1.19
CA VAL A 41 -2.16 -13.85 2.42
C VAL A 41 -3.42 -14.70 2.37
N TYR A 42 -3.54 -15.60 3.33
CA TYR A 42 -4.68 -16.49 3.49
C TYR A 42 -5.45 -16.16 4.77
N ASP A 43 -6.74 -16.46 4.77
CA ASP A 43 -7.49 -16.58 6.00
C ASP A 43 -7.11 -17.92 6.66
N ASP A 44 -6.62 -17.86 7.90
CA ASP A 44 -6.16 -19.03 8.65
C ASP A 44 -7.32 -19.93 9.09
N SER A 45 -8.55 -19.41 9.12
CA SER A 45 -9.73 -20.13 9.60
C SER A 45 -10.31 -21.08 8.56
N ASN A 46 -10.30 -20.68 7.28
CA ASN A 46 -10.87 -21.47 6.18
C ASN A 46 -9.84 -21.84 5.08
N GLY A 47 -8.62 -21.32 5.15
CA GLY A 47 -7.57 -21.56 4.16
C GLY A 47 -7.73 -20.81 2.84
N GLU A 48 -8.69 -19.88 2.75
CA GLU A 48 -8.96 -19.12 1.54
C GLU A 48 -7.83 -18.13 1.24
N LEU A 49 -7.38 -18.07 -0.01
CA LEU A 49 -6.44 -17.04 -0.46
C LEU A 49 -7.17 -15.69 -0.52
N LEU A 50 -6.91 -14.83 0.46
CA LEU A 50 -7.44 -13.48 0.49
C LEU A 50 -6.77 -12.58 -0.52
N GLY A 51 -5.49 -12.80 -0.83
CA GLY A 51 -4.79 -12.01 -1.84
C GLY A 51 -3.29 -12.01 -1.67
N ARG A 52 -2.65 -10.99 -2.22
CA ARG A 52 -1.21 -10.82 -2.14
C ARG A 52 -0.85 -9.52 -1.43
N MET A 53 0.19 -9.55 -0.61
CA MET A 53 0.65 -8.36 0.11
C MET A 53 1.29 -7.38 -0.89
N GLY A 54 0.86 -6.12 -0.85
CA GLY A 54 1.35 -5.05 -1.71
C GLY A 54 2.38 -4.14 -1.04
N ASP A 55 2.21 -3.90 0.26
CA ASP A 55 3.09 -3.07 1.09
C ASP A 55 3.06 -3.59 2.52
N LEU A 56 4.15 -3.42 3.25
CA LEU A 56 4.28 -3.79 4.66
C LEU A 56 5.07 -2.70 5.42
N SER A 57 4.49 -2.22 6.51
CA SER A 57 5.07 -1.26 7.44
C SER A 57 4.84 -1.71 8.88
N PRO A 58 5.55 -1.14 9.89
CA PRO A 58 5.29 -1.46 11.30
C PRO A 58 3.86 -1.15 11.76
N ALA A 59 3.19 -0.19 11.12
CA ALA A 59 1.83 0.20 11.44
C ALA A 59 0.77 -0.73 10.84
N GLY A 60 1.12 -1.47 9.77
CA GLY A 60 0.16 -2.25 9.00
C GLY A 60 0.65 -2.55 7.59
N PHE A 61 -0.24 -3.12 6.78
CA PHE A 61 0.10 -3.60 5.45
C PHE A 61 -1.11 -3.48 4.52
N MET A 62 -0.87 -3.64 3.22
CA MET A 62 -1.92 -3.62 2.20
C MET A 62 -1.98 -4.98 1.50
N VAL A 63 -3.18 -5.45 1.18
CA VAL A 63 -3.43 -6.67 0.42
C VAL A 63 -4.23 -6.34 -0.84
N TYR A 64 -3.75 -6.83 -1.97
CA TYR A 64 -4.50 -6.85 -3.23
C TYR A 64 -5.25 -8.17 -3.35
N SER A 65 -6.58 -8.10 -3.40
CA SER A 65 -7.48 -9.22 -3.50
C SER A 65 -8.27 -9.17 -4.81
N LYS A 66 -8.73 -10.33 -5.30
CA LYS A 66 -9.73 -10.40 -6.37
C LYS A 66 -11.13 -10.03 -5.89
N HIS A 67 -11.37 -10.09 -4.58
CA HIS A 67 -12.67 -9.84 -3.98
C HIS A 67 -12.58 -8.73 -2.95
N ALA A 68 -13.68 -8.00 -2.75
CA ALA A 68 -13.74 -7.00 -1.70
C ALA A 68 -13.70 -7.69 -0.33
N LEU A 69 -12.63 -7.48 0.42
CA LEU A 69 -12.56 -7.90 1.82
C LEU A 69 -13.47 -7.01 2.68
N LYS A 70 -14.06 -7.57 3.73
CA LYS A 70 -14.95 -6.83 4.62
C LYS A 70 -14.13 -5.84 5.43
N SER A 71 -14.49 -4.56 5.43
CA SER A 71 -13.84 -3.55 6.27
C SER A 71 -14.18 -3.73 7.76
N GLU A 72 -13.35 -3.15 8.62
CA GLU A 72 -13.50 -3.14 10.08
C GLU A 72 -13.58 -4.53 10.74
N THR A 73 -13.09 -5.55 10.05
CA THR A 73 -13.20 -6.95 10.47
C THR A 73 -11.83 -7.45 10.93
N LEU A 74 -11.80 -8.18 12.04
CA LEU A 74 -10.59 -8.82 12.53
C LEU A 74 -10.40 -10.16 11.83
N TYR A 75 -9.30 -10.28 11.09
CA TYR A 75 -8.92 -11.50 10.39
C TYR A 75 -7.79 -12.22 11.11
N LYS A 76 -7.86 -13.55 11.10
CA LYS A 76 -6.73 -14.42 11.42
C LYS A 76 -6.04 -14.73 10.11
N LEU A 77 -4.82 -14.25 9.94
CA LEU A 77 -4.11 -14.29 8.68
C LEU A 77 -2.94 -15.26 8.78
N ARG A 78 -2.74 -15.98 7.69
CA ARG A 78 -1.55 -16.79 7.44
C ARG A 78 -0.86 -16.23 6.22
N VAL A 79 0.31 -15.66 6.42
CA VAL A 79 1.14 -15.09 5.36
C VAL A 79 2.16 -16.14 4.97
N GLU A 80 2.08 -16.65 3.74
CA GLU A 80 3.08 -17.55 3.17
C GLU A 80 4.10 -16.77 2.36
N TYR A 81 5.37 -17.15 2.49
CA TYR A 81 6.50 -16.54 1.78
C TYR A 81 7.64 -17.55 1.58
N LEU A 82 8.52 -17.29 0.63
CA LEU A 82 9.71 -18.11 0.39
C LEU A 82 10.86 -17.68 1.30
N GLY A 83 11.38 -18.65 2.07
CA GLY A 83 12.63 -18.51 2.83
C GLY A 83 13.84 -18.31 1.91
N GLU A 84 14.97 -17.90 2.48
CA GLU A 84 16.23 -17.74 1.74
C GLU A 84 16.72 -19.07 1.14
N ASP A 85 16.40 -20.17 1.80
CA ASP A 85 16.65 -21.55 1.36
C ASP A 85 15.64 -22.05 0.31
N GLY A 86 14.70 -21.19 -0.12
CA GLY A 86 13.63 -21.55 -1.05
C GLY A 86 12.49 -22.37 -0.43
N SER A 87 12.54 -22.69 0.87
CA SER A 87 11.45 -23.38 1.53
C SER A 87 10.26 -22.46 1.77
N LEU A 88 9.04 -23.00 1.62
CA LEU A 88 7.82 -22.26 1.93
C LEU A 88 7.69 -22.10 3.45
N LYS A 89 7.71 -20.85 3.91
CA LYS A 89 7.48 -20.47 5.31
C LYS A 89 6.08 -19.87 5.45
N SER A 90 5.57 -19.87 6.67
CA SER A 90 4.32 -19.18 6.99
C SER A 90 4.38 -18.48 8.34
N ALA A 91 3.84 -17.26 8.39
CA ALA A 91 3.67 -16.47 9.59
C ALA A 91 2.17 -16.31 9.88
N ARG A 92 1.76 -16.53 11.14
CA ARG A 92 0.37 -16.34 11.58
C ARG A 92 0.25 -15.09 12.41
N LEU A 93 -0.71 -14.23 12.06
CA LEU A 93 -0.94 -12.96 12.74
C LEU A 93 -2.41 -12.56 12.69
N LYS A 94 -2.82 -11.68 13.61
CA LYS A 94 -4.15 -11.07 13.58
C LYS A 94 -4.04 -9.66 13.01
N ALA A 95 -4.96 -9.30 12.13
CA ALA A 95 -5.02 -7.94 11.62
C ALA A 95 -6.46 -7.50 11.38
N LYS A 96 -6.73 -6.23 11.69
CA LYS A 96 -8.03 -5.61 11.43
C LYS A 96 -8.00 -4.92 10.07
N SER A 97 -8.94 -5.24 9.19
CA SER A 97 -9.13 -4.48 7.97
C SER A 97 -9.64 -3.08 8.33
N MET A 98 -9.00 -2.05 7.79
CA MET A 98 -9.34 -0.65 8.07
C MET A 98 -10.20 -0.07 6.96
N TRP A 99 -9.95 -0.46 5.72
CA TRP A 99 -10.67 -0.03 4.55
C TRP A 99 -10.49 -1.07 3.44
N ALA A 100 -11.47 -1.14 2.54
CA ALA A 100 -11.39 -1.92 1.31
C ALA A 100 -11.99 -1.10 0.17
N GLY A 101 -11.31 -1.06 -0.97
CA GLY A 101 -11.72 -0.28 -2.13
C GLY A 101 -11.26 -0.93 -3.43
N ARG A 102 -11.85 -0.52 -4.55
CA ARG A 102 -11.33 -0.92 -5.87
C ARG A 102 -9.96 -0.29 -6.09
N ASP A 103 -9.04 -1.06 -6.63
CA ASP A 103 -7.75 -0.55 -7.08
C ASP A 103 -7.91 0.19 -8.42
N VAL A 104 -6.83 0.85 -8.88
CA VAL A 104 -6.73 1.36 -10.25
C VAL A 104 -6.90 0.21 -11.26
N ASN A 105 -6.44 -0.99 -10.93
CA ASN A 105 -6.80 -2.19 -11.67
C ASN A 105 -8.25 -2.61 -11.31
N PRO A 106 -9.20 -2.58 -12.26
CA PRO A 106 -10.60 -2.90 -11.99
C PRO A 106 -10.84 -4.36 -11.58
N GLU A 107 -9.90 -5.27 -11.85
CA GLU A 107 -9.97 -6.67 -11.43
C GLU A 107 -9.53 -6.89 -9.98
N LEU A 108 -9.00 -5.86 -9.32
CA LEU A 108 -8.43 -5.94 -7.98
C LEU A 108 -9.10 -4.98 -7.00
N HIS A 109 -9.12 -5.43 -5.76
CA HIS A 109 -9.47 -4.65 -4.59
C HIS A 109 -8.25 -4.48 -3.70
N ALA A 110 -7.98 -3.25 -3.29
CA ALA A 110 -6.99 -2.95 -2.28
C ALA A 110 -7.67 -2.94 -0.90
N CYS A 111 -7.07 -3.63 0.06
CA CYS A 111 -7.52 -3.64 1.45
C CYS A 111 -6.36 -3.30 2.37
N GLY A 112 -6.53 -2.25 3.17
CA GLY A 112 -5.56 -1.86 4.19
C GLY A 112 -5.83 -2.57 5.50
N PHE A 113 -4.77 -3.08 6.12
CA PHE A 113 -4.80 -3.79 7.39
C PHE A 113 -3.95 -3.10 8.45
N ARG A 114 -4.42 -3.16 9.69
CA ARG A 114 -3.63 -2.80 10.87
C ARG A 114 -3.39 -4.06 11.70
N PHE A 115 -2.15 -4.25 12.14
CA PHE A 115 -1.83 -5.35 13.06
C PHE A 115 -2.63 -5.24 14.35
N PHE A 116 -3.08 -6.40 14.85
CA PHE A 116 -3.82 -6.51 16.09
C PHE A 116 -3.07 -7.44 17.03
N ASP A 117 -3.17 -7.20 18.35
CA ASP A 117 -2.59 -8.08 19.38
C ASP A 117 -1.04 -8.15 19.34
N LEU A 118 -0.36 -7.06 18.96
CA LEU A 118 1.11 -7.00 18.91
C LEU A 118 1.79 -7.12 20.29
N GLU A 119 1.03 -6.99 21.37
CA GLU A 119 1.51 -7.20 22.75
C GLU A 119 1.88 -8.67 23.01
N ALA A 120 1.31 -9.60 22.23
CA ALA A 120 1.69 -10.99 22.28
C ALA A 120 3.09 -11.20 21.66
N PRO A 121 4.05 -11.82 22.37
CA PRO A 121 5.43 -11.98 21.90
C PRO A 121 5.54 -12.77 20.59
N THR A 122 4.61 -13.72 20.35
CA THR A 122 4.54 -14.46 19.09
C THR A 122 4.10 -13.58 17.93
N ALA A 123 3.16 -12.67 18.15
CA ALA A 123 2.62 -11.80 17.11
C ALA A 123 3.63 -10.72 16.71
N SER A 124 4.27 -10.06 17.69
CA SER A 124 5.32 -9.08 17.42
C SER A 124 6.51 -9.69 16.69
N LYS A 125 6.97 -10.88 17.11
CA LYS A 125 8.04 -11.61 16.42
C LYS A 125 7.68 -11.89 14.95
N ALA A 126 6.48 -12.40 14.69
CA ALA A 126 6.02 -12.69 13.33
C ALA A 126 6.03 -11.43 12.45
N VAL A 127 5.59 -10.29 12.98
CA VAL A 127 5.61 -9.01 12.25
C VAL A 127 7.03 -8.51 12.00
N THR A 128 7.92 -8.61 12.99
CA THR A 128 9.34 -8.28 12.81
C THR A 128 10.01 -9.14 11.75
N GLU A 129 9.74 -10.45 11.72
CA GLU A 129 10.27 -11.36 10.70
C GLU A 129 9.78 -10.98 9.29
N LEU A 130 8.49 -10.66 9.14
CA LEU A 130 7.94 -10.19 7.87
C LEU A 130 8.57 -8.87 7.42
N LEU A 131 8.73 -7.90 8.34
CA LEU A 131 9.34 -6.60 8.04
C LEU A 131 10.80 -6.71 7.60
N ALA A 132 11.57 -7.55 8.29
CA ALA A 132 12.96 -7.81 7.92
C ALA A 132 13.05 -8.37 6.50
N ARG A 133 12.15 -9.28 6.13
CA ARG A 133 12.14 -9.89 4.80
C ARG A 133 11.68 -8.93 3.70
N PHE A 134 10.71 -8.05 4.00
CA PHE A 134 10.17 -7.10 3.05
C PHE A 134 11.16 -5.95 2.73
N THR A 135 11.96 -5.53 3.71
CA THR A 135 12.91 -4.41 3.55
C THR A 135 14.21 -4.82 2.85
N VAL A 136 14.65 -6.08 2.98
CA VAL A 136 15.88 -6.61 2.34
C VAL A 136 15.79 -6.66 0.80
N GLY A 137 14.63 -6.35 0.21
CA GLY A 137 14.46 -6.16 -1.23
C GLY A 137 14.95 -4.82 -1.79
N GLU A 138 15.33 -3.84 -0.96
CA GLU A 138 16.13 -2.70 -1.41
C GLU A 138 17.56 -3.20 -1.60
N SER A 139 17.84 -3.75 -2.79
CA SER A 139 19.20 -3.99 -3.25
C SER A 139 19.98 -2.68 -3.09
N ASP A 140 20.95 -2.70 -2.18
CA ASP A 140 22.03 -1.73 -2.14
C ASP A 140 22.67 -1.76 -3.54
N HIS A 141 22.28 -0.79 -4.37
CA HIS A 141 23.00 -0.51 -5.58
C HIS A 141 24.27 0.20 -5.11
N GLU A 142 25.26 -0.58 -4.69
CA GLU A 142 26.65 -0.12 -4.59
C GLU A 142 27.04 0.29 -6.02
N ASP A 143 26.79 1.57 -6.33
CA ASP A 143 27.33 2.24 -7.51
C ASP A 143 28.86 2.22 -7.36
N TYR A 144 29.49 1.49 -8.27
CA TYR A 144 30.91 1.23 -8.42
C TYR A 144 31.76 2.51 -8.51
#